data_AF-A0A2H0KVJ6-F1
#
_entry.id   AF-A0A2H0KVJ6-F1
#
_cell.length_a   1.000
_cell.length_b   1.000
_cell.length_c   1.000
_cell.angle_alpha   90.00
_cell.angle_beta   90.00
_cell.angle_gamma   90.00
#
_symmetry.space_group_name_H-M   'P 1'
#
loop_
_entity.id
_entity.type
_entity.pdbx_description
1 polymer ?
#
loop_
_entity_poly.entity_id
_entity_poly.type
_entity_poly.pdbx_seq_one_letter_code
_entity_poly.pdbx_strand_id
1 'polypeptide(L)' 'MSGGEYILQIFTNLQMDKDKVIYPELSYKIIGLLFGVWDEIGYSHKEKYIQNAVAKALR' A
#
# COMPACT_ATOMS: atom_id res chain seq x y z
N MET A 1 -22.35 12.60 -14.89
CA MET A 1 -21.02 11.97 -14.91
C MET A 1 -21.21 10.49 -15.11
N SER A 2 -20.64 9.92 -16.17
CA SER A 2 -20.69 8.48 -16.45
C SER A 2 -19.73 7.70 -15.55
N GLY A 3 -19.94 6.39 -15.39
CA GLY A 3 -19.06 5.55 -14.57
C GLY A 3 -17.59 5.56 -15.01
N GLY A 4 -17.32 5.78 -16.30
CA GLY A 4 -15.97 5.93 -16.84
C GLY A 4 -15.27 7.22 -16.41
N GLU A 5 -16.03 8.32 -16.30
CA GLU A 5 -15.49 9.61 -15.82
C GLU A 5 -15.11 9.56 -14.34
N TYR A 6 -15.87 8.80 -13.53
CA TYR A 6 -15.59 8.64 -12.11
C TYR A 6 -14.29 7.87 -11.85
N ILE A 7 -14.07 6.79 -12.63
CA ILE A 7 -12.84 6.01 -12.57
C ILE A 7 -11.64 6.86 -13.01
N LEU A 8 -11.78 7.62 -14.11
CA LEU A 8 -10.73 8.52 -14.58
C LEU A 8 -10.42 9.59 -13.52
N GLN A 9 -11.44 10.19 -12.90
CA GLN A 9 -11.26 11.20 -11.86
C GLN A 9 -10.60 10.64 -10.59
N ILE A 10 -10.93 9.41 -10.17
CA ILE A 10 -10.24 8.73 -9.07
C ILE A 10 -8.78 8.50 -9.43
N PHE A 11 -8.47 7.99 -10.62
CA PHE A 11 -7.09 7.77 -11.04
C PHE A 11 -6.31 9.07 -11.18
N THR A 12 -6.91 10.15 -11.70
CA THR A 12 -6.28 11.47 -11.79
C THR A 12 -6.03 12.08 -10.41
N ASN A 13 -6.94 11.88 -9.45
CA ASN A 13 -6.74 12.32 -8.06
C ASN A 13 -5.70 11.45 -7.30
N LEU A 14 -5.58 10.18 -7.67
CA LEU A 14 -4.52 9.26 -7.21
C LEU A 14 -3.21 9.41 -7.99
N GLN A 15 -3.21 10.16 -9.09
CA GLN A 15 -2.02 10.67 -9.75
C GLN A 15 -1.50 11.81 -8.88
N MET A 16 -1.03 11.36 -7.72
CA MET A 16 -0.72 12.12 -6.54
C MET A 16 0.18 13.28 -6.91
N ASP A 17 -0.30 14.46 -6.56
CA ASP A 17 0.52 15.58 -6.17
C ASP A 17 1.66 15.02 -5.28
N LYS A 18 2.84 14.81 -5.86
CA LYS A 18 4.00 14.20 -5.19
C LYS A 18 4.36 14.98 -3.93
N ASP A 19 3.94 16.24 -3.87
CA ASP A 19 4.18 17.16 -2.78
C ASP A 19 3.23 16.93 -1.59
N LYS A 20 2.17 16.12 -1.74
CA LYS A 20 1.28 15.73 -0.62
C LYS A 20 1.86 14.64 0.26
N VAL A 21 2.75 13.80 -0.26
CA VAL A 21 3.37 12.73 0.54
C VAL A 21 4.68 13.24 1.10
N ILE A 22 4.72 13.40 2.42
CA ILE A 22 5.88 13.95 3.13
C ILE A 22 7.13 13.05 2.96
N TYR A 23 6.94 11.73 2.86
CA TYR A 23 8.03 10.75 2.72
C TYR A 23 7.75 9.71 1.64
N PRO A 24 7.76 10.09 0.35
CA PRO A 24 7.28 9.23 -0.73
C PRO A 24 8.07 7.92 -0.83
N GLU A 25 9.41 7.99 -0.78
CA GLU A 25 10.24 6.78 -0.86
C GLU A 25 10.01 5.82 0.31
N LEU A 26 9.91 6.34 1.53
CA LEU A 26 9.67 5.52 2.72
C LEU A 26 8.28 4.88 2.66
N SER A 27 7.26 5.67 2.30
CA SER A 27 5.89 5.16 2.15
C SER A 27 5.82 4.05 1.11
N TYR A 28 6.44 4.22 -0.06
CA TYR A 28 6.45 3.17 -1.08
C TYR A 28 7.24 1.92 -0.65
N LYS A 29 8.35 2.08 0.08
CA LYS A 29 9.07 0.94 0.67
C LYS A 29 8.20 0.16 1.65
N ILE A 30 7.49 0.85 2.54
CA ILE A 30 6.59 0.22 3.52
C ILE A 30 5.47 -0.55 2.80
N ILE A 31 4.83 0.07 1.81
CA ILE A 31 3.75 -0.55 1.04
C ILE A 31 4.25 -1.79 0.29
N GLY A 32 5.39 -1.70 -0.40
CA GLY A 32 5.98 -2.84 -1.09
C GLY A 32 6.29 -4.00 -0.15
N LEU A 33 6.81 -3.72 1.05
CA LEU A 33 7.06 -4.75 2.06
C LEU A 33 5.77 -5.41 2.54
N LEU A 34 4.71 -4.64 2.78
CA LEU A 34 3.41 -5.18 3.19
C LEU A 34 2.80 -6.08 2.11
N PHE A 35 2.96 -5.73 0.82
CA PHE A 35 2.57 -6.60 -0.28
C PHE A 35 3.39 -7.89 -0.33
N GLY A 36 4.71 -7.81 -0.11
CA GLY A 36 5.55 -9.00 -0.04
C GLY A 36 5.14 -9.95 1.09
N VAL A 37 4.83 -9.41 2.27
CA VAL A 37 4.28 -10.20 3.39
C VAL A 37 2.94 -10.83 3.01
N TRP A 38 2.06 -10.07 2.38
CA TRP A 38 0.77 -10.58 1.91
C TRP A 38 0.92 -11.73 0.90
N ASP A 39 1.83 -11.61 -0.05
CA ASP A 39 2.09 -12.65 -1.05
C ASP A 39 2.63 -13.93 -0.41
N GLU A 40 3.37 -13.83 0.69
CA GLU A 40 3.93 -14.98 1.42
C GLU A 40 2.89 -15.68 2.30
N ILE A 41 2.15 -14.93 3.13
CA ILE A 41 1.29 -15.53 4.18
C ILE A 41 -0.20 -15.49 3.86
N GLY A 42 -0.63 -14.64 2.93
CA GLY A 42 -2.03 -14.47 2.55
C GLY A 42 -2.91 -13.84 3.65
N TYR A 43 -4.22 -14.08 3.53
CA TYR A 43 -5.25 -13.49 4.39
C TYR A 43 -5.61 -14.40 5.59
N SER A 44 -6.49 -13.90 6.47
CA SER A 44 -7.03 -14.62 7.66
C SER A 44 -6.10 -14.77 8.87
N HIS A 45 -4.97 -14.07 8.89
CA HIS A 45 -4.10 -14.03 10.07
C HIS A 45 -4.53 -12.94 11.06
N LYS A 46 -4.38 -13.19 12.36
CA LYS A 46 -4.53 -12.12 13.36
C LYS A 46 -3.45 -11.06 13.12
N GLU A 47 -3.77 -9.80 13.40
CA GLU A 47 -2.84 -8.67 13.20
C GLU A 47 -1.45 -8.92 13.79
N LYS A 48 -1.36 -9.52 14.99
CA LYS A 48 -0.09 -9.90 15.63
C LYS A 48 0.82 -10.75 14.74
N TYR A 49 0.25 -11.67 13.95
CA TYR A 49 1.03 -12.51 13.03
C TYR A 49 1.54 -11.70 11.84
N ILE A 50 0.72 -10.80 11.28
CA ILE A 50 1.14 -9.89 10.21
C ILE A 50 2.26 -8.97 10.71
N GLN A 51 2.12 -8.39 11.90
CA GLN A 51 3.14 -7.54 12.52
C GLN A 51 4.47 -8.30 12.72
N ASN A 52 4.42 -9.56 13.17
CA ASN A 52 5.61 -10.39 13.31
C ASN A 52 6.27 -10.71 11.96
N ALA A 53 5.47 -10.97 10.91
CA ALA A 53 5.98 -11.22 9.56
C ALA A 53 6.66 -9.97 8.99
N VAL A 54 6.04 -8.79 9.15
CA VAL A 54 6.64 -7.49 8.79
C VAL A 54 7.95 -7.25 9.53
N ALA A 55 7.97 -7.47 10.84
CA ALA A 55 9.19 -7.32 11.65
C ALA A 55 10.32 -8.28 11.22
N LYS A 56 9.96 -9.48 10.74
CA LYS A 56 10.93 -10.44 10.19
C LYS A 56 11.45 -10.00 8.82
N ALA A 57 10.59 -9.44 7.96
CA ALA A 57 10.97 -8.92 6.65
C ALA A 57 11.85 -7.65 6.71
N LEU A 58 11.86 -6.96 7.86
CA LEU A 58 12.68 -5.77 8.12
C LEU A 58 14.07 -6.06 8.74
N ARG A 59 14.40 -7.32 9.02
CA ARG A 59 15.72 -7.73 9.55
C ARG A 59 16.72 -7.98 8.43
#